data_AF-A0A3P7J772-F1
#
_entry.id   AF-A0A3P7J772-F1
#
_cell.length_a   1.000
_cell.length_b   1.000
_cell.length_c   1.000
_cell.angle_alpha   90.00
_cell.angle_beta   90.00
_cell.angle_gamma   90.00
#
_symmetry.space_group_name_H-M   'P 1'
#
loop_
_entity.id
_entity.type
_entity.pdbx_description
1 polymer ?
#
loop_
_entity_poly.entity_id
_entity_poly.type
_entity_poly.pdbx_seq_one_letter_code
_entity_poly.pdbx_strand_id
1 'polypeptide(L)' 'MLIDQPADFISNHLPILDSSEPAHIDKCKYTVSEDNHYVIGHYPGAKNVLIGGGCSGTGFKVDIIHV' A
#
# COMPACT_ATOMS: atom_id res chain seq x y z
N MET A 1 -16.48 -10.58 -2.58
CA MET A 1 -16.20 -10.50 -1.13
C MET A 1 -14.73 -10.16 -0.95
N LEU A 2 -14.31 -9.62 0.21
CA LEU A 2 -12.91 -9.25 0.46
C LEU A 2 -11.92 -10.43 0.39
N ILE A 3 -12.44 -11.66 0.48
CA ILE A 3 -11.64 -12.87 0.64
C ILE A 3 -11.53 -13.73 -0.62
N ASP A 4 -12.46 -13.62 -1.58
CA ASP A 4 -12.57 -14.57 -2.70
C ASP A 4 -11.28 -14.58 -3.54
N GLN A 5 -10.82 -13.40 -3.97
CA GLN A 5 -9.60 -13.28 -4.78
C GLN A 5 -8.34 -13.79 -4.05
N PRO A 6 -8.06 -13.36 -2.80
CA PRO A 6 -6.98 -13.95 -2.03
C PRO A 6 -7.10 -15.47 -1.84
N ALA A 7 -8.30 -15.97 -1.55
CA ALA A 7 -8.55 -17.38 -1.28
C ALA A 7 -8.28 -18.25 -2.52
N ASP A 8 -8.75 -17.80 -3.69
CA ASP A 8 -8.49 -18.46 -4.97
C ASP A 8 -6.99 -18.46 -5.30
N PHE A 9 -6.31 -17.33 -5.08
CA PHE A 9 -4.87 -17.23 -5.32
C PHE A 9 -4.08 -18.18 -4.41
N ILE A 10 -4.39 -18.22 -3.11
CA ILE A 10 -3.73 -19.12 -2.15
C ILE A 10 -3.99 -20.59 -2.50
N SER A 11 -5.23 -20.97 -2.81
CA SER A 11 -5.56 -22.36 -3.18
C SER A 11 -4.77 -22.85 -4.41
N ASN A 12 -4.60 -21.97 -5.41
CA ASN A 12 -3.87 -22.29 -6.64
C ASN A 12 -2.34 -22.35 -6.49
N HIS A 13 -1.77 -21.61 -5.53
CA HIS A 13 -0.31 -21.48 -5.39
C HIS A 13 0.27 -22.13 -4.13
N LEU A 14 -0.54 -22.33 -3.09
CA LEU A 14 -0.17 -22.85 -1.77
C LEU A 14 -1.25 -23.83 -1.26
N PRO A 15 -1.46 -24.98 -1.93
CA PRO A 15 -2.58 -25.89 -1.66
C PRO A 15 -2.55 -26.57 -0.28
N ILE A 16 -1.47 -26.41 0.47
CA ILE A 16 -1.32 -26.92 1.83
C ILE A 16 -1.94 -26.00 2.90
N LEU A 17 -2.26 -24.75 2.53
CA LEU A 17 -2.89 -23.78 3.43
C LEU A 17 -4.39 -23.78 3.23
N ASP A 18 -5.14 -23.70 4.34
CA ASP A 18 -6.57 -23.42 4.26
C ASP A 18 -6.77 -21.95 3.85
N SER A 19 -7.29 -21.74 2.65
CA SER A 19 -7.53 -20.41 2.10
C SER A 19 -8.93 -19.86 2.43
N SER A 20 -9.79 -20.66 3.05
CA SER A 20 -11.18 -20.30 3.34
C SER A 20 -11.37 -19.53 4.65
N GLU A 21 -10.46 -19.70 5.61
CA GLU A 21 -10.55 -19.11 6.95
C GLU A 21 -9.35 -18.22 7.29
N PRO A 22 -9.37 -16.91 6.93
CA PRO A 22 -8.32 -15.98 7.33
C PRO A 22 -8.38 -15.69 8.83
N ALA A 23 -7.24 -15.69 9.51
CA ALA A 23 -7.14 -15.39 10.94
C ALA A 23 -7.56 -13.94 11.28
N HIS A 24 -7.32 -12.98 10.38
CA HIS A 24 -7.71 -11.59 10.53
C HIS A 24 -7.91 -10.94 9.17
N ILE A 25 -8.88 -10.03 9.07
CA ILE A 25 -9.16 -9.25 7.86
C ILE A 25 -9.14 -7.78 8.23
N ASP A 26 -8.25 -7.03 7.58
CA ASP A 26 -8.17 -5.58 7.73
C ASP A 26 -8.06 -4.90 6.35
N LYS A 27 -8.37 -3.61 6.30
CA LYS A 27 -8.29 -2.79 5.09
C LYS A 27 -7.17 -1.77 5.23
N CYS A 28 -6.15 -1.91 4.40
CA CYS A 28 -5.14 -0.87 4.24
C CYS A 28 -5.63 0.20 3.25
N LYS A 29 -5.19 1.45 3.44
CA LYS A 29 -5.46 2.57 2.54
C LYS A 29 -4.19 2.95 1.79
N TYR A 30 -4.33 3.18 0.50
CA TYR A 30 -3.29 3.81 -0.31
C TYR A 30 -3.75 5.19 -0.78
N THR A 31 -2.88 6.18 -0.58
CA THR A 31 -2.97 7.47 -1.27
C THR A 31 -2.14 7.35 -2.54
N VAL A 32 -2.82 7.36 -3.68
CA VAL A 32 -2.24 7.12 -5.00
C VAL A 32 -2.22 8.44 -5.77
N SER A 33 -1.05 8.84 -6.28
CA SER A 33 -0.95 9.99 -7.18
C SER A 33 -1.42 9.61 -8.58
N GLU A 34 -1.72 10.60 -9.43
CA GLU A 34 -2.16 10.35 -10.82
C GLU A 34 -1.15 9.55 -11.64
N ASP A 35 0.14 9.75 -11.39
CA ASP A 35 1.26 9.11 -12.08
C ASP A 35 1.88 7.94 -11.28
N ASN A 36 1.32 7.60 -10.13
CA ASN A 36 1.83 6.62 -9.16
C ASN A 36 3.23 6.90 -8.59
N HIS A 37 3.77 8.11 -8.77
CA HIS A 37 5.01 8.56 -8.14
C HIS A 37 4.78 9.22 -6.78
N TYR A 38 5.88 9.46 -6.06
CA TYR A 38 5.85 9.98 -4.72
C TYR A 38 5.74 11.49 -4.81
N VAL A 39 4.89 12.06 -3.96
CA VAL A 39 4.75 13.52 -3.86
C VAL A 39 5.65 13.97 -2.72
N ILE A 40 6.86 14.43 -3.07
CA ILE A 40 7.87 14.89 -2.13
C ILE A 40 8.35 16.28 -2.56
N GLY A 41 8.25 17.25 -1.67
CA GLY A 41 8.75 18.61 -1.94
C GLY A 41 8.09 19.69 -1.10
N HIS A 42 8.50 20.95 -1.34
CA HIS A 42 7.93 22.10 -0.65
C HIS A 42 6.54 22.43 -1.17
N TYR A 43 5.64 22.82 -0.26
CA TYR A 43 4.33 23.31 -0.65
C TYR A 43 4.43 24.69 -1.34
N PRO A 44 3.84 24.87 -2.53
CA PRO A 44 3.83 26.16 -3.24
C PRO A 44 2.91 27.16 -2.53
N GLY A 45 3.40 27.77 -1.45
CA GLY A 45 2.65 28.73 -0.64
C GLY A 45 3.16 28.87 0.79
N ALA A 46 3.95 27.90 1.28
CA ALA A 46 4.52 27.95 2.62
C ALA A 46 5.94 27.38 2.61
N LYS A 47 6.95 28.24 2.87
CA LYS A 47 8.37 27.84 2.84
C LYS A 47 8.74 26.84 3.94
N ASN A 48 7.94 26.78 5.01
CA ASN A 48 8.13 25.92 6.17
C ASN A 48 7.27 24.64 6.13
N VAL A 49 6.64 24.33 4.99
CA VAL A 49 5.84 23.11 4.82
C VAL A 49 6.47 22.22 3.76
N LEU A 50 6.80 20.99 4.16
CA LEU A 50 7.24 19.91 3.28
C LEU A 50 6.12 18.88 3.17
N ILE A 51 5.86 18.42 1.95
CA ILE A 51 4.94 17.32 1.67
C ILE A 51 5.77 16.07 1.44
N GLY A 52 5.37 14.97 2.08
CA GLY A 52 5.84 13.62 1.81
C GLY A 52 4.65 12.68 1.86
N GLY A 53 4.19 12.20 0.71
CA GLY A 53 3.01 11.35 0.61
C GLY A 53 2.80 10.81 -0.81
N GLY A 54 1.60 10.28 -1.07
CA GLY A 54 1.27 9.73 -2.39
C GLY A 54 2.10 8.49 -2.76
N CYS A 55 2.55 7.70 -1.77
CA CYS A 55 3.50 6.61 -1.98
C CYS A 55 2.95 5.43 -2.82
N SER A 56 1.70 5.52 -3.28
CA SER A 56 1.11 4.66 -4.32
C SER A 56 1.31 3.16 -4.07
N GLY A 57 1.13 2.74 -2.81
CA GLY A 57 1.22 1.33 -2.39
C GLY A 57 2.63 0.75 -2.26
N THR A 58 3.70 1.57 -2.38
CA THR A 58 5.09 1.09 -2.33
C THR A 58 5.96 1.75 -1.25
N GLY A 59 5.42 2.74 -0.52
CA GLY A 59 6.16 3.57 0.44
C GLY A 59 6.97 2.80 1.48
N PHE A 60 6.38 1.75 2.07
CA PHE A 60 7.03 0.96 3.13
C PHE A 60 8.41 0.41 2.72
N LYS A 61 8.64 0.14 1.43
CA LYS A 61 9.93 -0.37 0.94
C LYS A 61 11.06 0.67 0.99
N VAL A 62 10.70 1.96 0.96
CA VAL A 62 11.64 3.07 0.76
C VAL A 62 11.61 4.11 1.88
N ASP A 63 10.83 3.88 2.94
CA ASP A 63 10.72 4.78 4.11
C ASP A 63 12.08 5.08 4.77
N ILE A 64 13.09 4.22 4.61
CA ILE A 64 14.43 4.40 5.18
C ILE A 64 15.33 5.37 4.38
N ILE A 65 14.98 5.65 3.12
CA ILE A 65 15.89 6.31 2.17
C ILE A 65 15.55 7.80 1.99
N HIS A 66 14.54 8.32 2.67
CA HIS A 66 14.01 9.69 2.50
C HIS A 66 13.99 10.53 3.79
N VAL A 67 14.87 10.24 4.76
CA VAL A 67 15.11 11.14 5.91
C VAL A 67 16.16 12.19 5.55
#